data_AF-S4R9H7-F1
#
_entry.id   AF-S4R9H7-F1
#
_cell.length_a   1.000
_cell.length_b   1.000
_cell.length_c   1.000
_cell.angle_alpha   90.00
_cell.angle_beta   90.00
_cell.angle_gamma   90.00
#
_symmetry.space_group_name_H-M   'P 1'
#
loop_
_entity.id
_entity.type
_entity.pdbx_description
1 polymer ?
#
loop_
_entity_poly.entity_id
_entity_poly.type
_entity_poly.pdbx_seq_one_letter_code
_entity_poly.pdbx_strand_id
1 'polypeptide(L)'
;MKVDRTKLKKTPTEAPTDCRALIEKLKACGDKQLLQELQKIKTWNFGKCELYHWVDLLDRFDGILAEACGTVEATSWLLVCDQPGNKQLKALLLSTLNFTALLIEYSF
;
A
#
# COMPACT_ATOMS: atom_id res chain seq x y z
N MET A 1 -6.49 3.44 7.85
CA MET A 1 -6.42 4.07 9.18
C MET A 1 -5.60 5.35 9.06
N LYS A 2 -6.21 6.53 9.19
CA LYS A 2 -5.50 7.80 8.95
C LYS A 2 -4.46 8.07 10.05
N VAL A 3 -3.19 8.13 9.68
CA VAL A 3 -2.09 8.36 10.64
C VAL A 3 -2.12 9.82 11.11
N ASP A 4 -2.24 10.03 12.42
CA ASP A 4 -2.17 11.36 13.01
C ASP A 4 -0.72 11.86 13.01
N ARG A 5 -0.43 12.78 12.09
CA ARG A 5 0.91 13.33 11.86
C ARG A 5 1.41 14.19 13.03
N THR A 6 0.54 14.58 13.97
CA THR A 6 0.88 15.47 15.10
C THR A 6 1.53 14.76 16.28
N LYS A 7 1.41 13.44 16.38
CA LYS A 7 1.94 12.63 17.50
C LYS A 7 3.33 12.03 17.24
N LEU A 8 3.95 12.32 16.10
CA LEU A 8 5.24 11.77 15.71
C LEU A 8 6.42 12.50 16.39
N LYS A 9 7.34 11.73 16.97
CA LYS A 9 8.56 12.24 17.61
C LYS A 9 9.43 13.00 16.60
N LYS A 10 9.93 14.16 17.04
CA LYS A 10 10.86 15.01 16.31
C LYS A 10 12.24 14.34 16.22
N THR A 11 12.49 13.62 15.13
CA THR A 11 13.66 13.67 14.23
C THR A 11 13.62 12.34 13.43
N PRO A 12 12.91 12.27 12.29
CA PRO A 12 12.92 11.05 11.49
C PRO A 12 14.35 10.83 10.98
N THR A 13 14.87 9.62 11.19
CA THR A 13 16.11 9.20 10.51
C THR A 13 15.85 9.27 9.01
N GLU A 14 16.80 9.74 8.21
CA GLU A 14 16.59 9.73 6.77
C GLU A 14 16.34 8.30 6.26
N ALA A 15 15.29 8.12 5.44
CA ALA A 15 15.05 6.83 4.79
C ALA A 15 16.28 6.43 3.96
N PRO A 16 16.72 5.16 4.01
CA PRO A 16 17.77 4.65 3.13
C PRO A 16 17.49 5.00 1.67
N THR A 17 18.53 5.27 0.89
CA THR A 17 18.41 5.73 -0.51
C THR A 17 17.52 4.81 -1.35
N ASP A 18 17.64 3.49 -1.18
CA ASP A 18 16.84 2.51 -1.91
C ASP A 18 15.36 2.54 -1.50
N CYS A 19 15.07 2.71 -0.20
CA CYS A 19 13.70 2.86 0.29
C CYS A 19 13.07 4.14 -0.25
N ARG A 20 13.81 5.25 -0.25
CA ARG A 20 13.36 6.54 -0.80
C ARG A 20 13.07 6.45 -2.29
N ALA A 21 13.98 5.85 -3.06
CA ALA A 21 13.81 5.64 -4.49
C ALA A 21 12.56 4.77 -4.79
N LEU A 22 12.34 3.73 -3.99
CA LEU A 22 11.15 2.90 -4.11
C LEU A 22 9.86 3.66 -3.77
N ILE A 23 9.84 4.41 -2.67
CA ILE A 23 8.69 5.23 -2.27
C ILE A 23 8.29 6.19 -3.40
N GLU A 24 9.25 6.95 -3.92
CA GLU A 24 8.98 7.93 -4.99
C GLU A 24 8.51 7.23 -6.28
N LYS A 25 9.11 6.08 -6.63
CA LYS A 25 8.66 5.28 -7.77
C LYS A 25 7.21 4.84 -7.62
N LEU A 26 6.83 4.27 -6.47
CA LEU A 26 5.47 3.77 -6.24
C LEU A 26 4.45 4.93 -6.15
N LYS A 27 4.82 6.07 -5.56
CA LYS A 27 3.98 7.29 -5.52
C LYS A 27 3.68 7.83 -6.91
N ALA A 28 4.66 7.79 -7.82
CA ALA A 28 4.49 8.26 -9.20
C ALA A 28 3.67 7.30 -10.09
N CYS A 29 3.47 6.04 -9.68
CA CYS A 29 2.74 5.07 -10.49
C CYS A 29 1.23 5.30 -10.48
N GLY A 30 0.57 5.22 -11.64
CA GLY A 30 -0.88 4.97 -11.70
C GLY A 30 -1.22 3.52 -11.33
N ASP A 31 -2.48 3.19 -11.07
CA ASP A 31 -2.88 1.89 -10.50
C ASP A 31 -2.42 0.67 -11.29
N LYS A 32 -2.42 0.74 -12.63
CA LYS A 32 -1.92 -0.35 -13.48
C LYS A 32 -0.41 -0.56 -13.30
N GLN A 33 0.36 0.53 -13.23
CA GLN A 33 1.81 0.49 -13.04
C GLN A 33 2.15 0.08 -11.60
N LEU A 34 1.39 0.58 -10.63
CA LEU A 34 1.53 0.24 -9.23
C LEU A 34 1.37 -1.27 -9.03
N LEU A 35 0.32 -1.87 -9.61
CA LEU A 35 0.15 -3.33 -9.59
C LEU A 35 1.39 -4.07 -10.12
N GLN A 36 1.91 -3.66 -11.28
CA GLN A 36 3.08 -4.30 -11.89
C GLN A 36 4.32 -4.17 -11.01
N GLU A 37 4.54 -3.01 -10.39
CA GLU A 37 5.68 -2.79 -9.50
C GLU A 37 5.57 -3.57 -8.20
N LEU A 38 4.38 -3.58 -7.57
CA LEU A 38 4.14 -4.36 -6.36
C LEU A 38 4.30 -5.86 -6.60
N GLN A 39 3.86 -6.39 -7.75
CA GLN A 39 4.01 -7.81 -8.09
C GLN A 39 5.48 -8.26 -8.29
N LYS A 40 6.39 -7.32 -8.58
CA LYS A 40 7.84 -7.61 -8.67
C LYS A 40 8.47 -7.80 -7.29
N ILE A 41 7.86 -7.27 -6.24
CA ILE A 41 8.39 -7.29 -4.87
C ILE A 41 7.82 -8.53 -4.16
N LYS A 42 8.58 -9.63 -4.20
CA LYS A 42 8.22 -10.87 -3.50
C LYS A 42 8.95 -11.04 -2.16
N THR A 43 10.09 -10.36 -2.00
CA THR A 43 10.91 -10.36 -0.79
C THR A 43 11.34 -8.93 -0.48
N TRP A 44 11.59 -8.65 0.79
CA TRP A 44 12.03 -7.33 1.23
C TRP A 44 13.56 -7.21 1.13
N ASN A 45 14.04 -6.43 0.15
CA ASN A 45 15.47 -6.25 -0.11
C ASN A 45 15.94 -4.80 0.07
N PHE A 46 15.05 -3.92 0.49
CA PHE A 46 15.32 -2.51 0.76
C PHE A 46 15.51 -2.41 2.27
N GLY A 47 16.63 -1.89 2.79
CA GLY A 47 16.93 -1.98 4.23
C GLY A 47 15.77 -1.59 5.17
N LYS A 48 15.82 -2.01 6.44
CA LYS A 48 14.75 -1.67 7.40
C LYS A 48 14.54 -0.15 7.45
N CYS A 49 13.29 0.30 7.50
CA CYS A 49 12.95 1.72 7.51
C CYS A 49 11.68 1.99 8.34
N GLU A 50 11.57 3.20 8.87
CA GLU A 50 10.42 3.61 9.68
C GLU A 50 9.15 3.67 8.82
N LEU A 51 8.02 3.16 9.35
CA LEU A 51 6.71 3.25 8.70
C LEU A 51 6.31 4.68 8.34
N TYR A 52 6.84 5.66 9.06
CA TYR A 52 6.63 7.08 8.83
C TYR A 52 6.94 7.51 7.38
N HIS A 53 8.00 6.96 6.77
CA HIS A 53 8.38 7.32 5.39
C HIS A 53 7.36 6.86 4.35
N TRP A 54 6.51 5.90 4.70
CA TRP A 54 5.55 5.29 3.80
C TRP A 54 4.15 5.87 3.93
N VAL A 55 3.92 6.83 4.84
CA VAL A 55 2.58 7.33 5.19
C VAL A 55 1.77 7.76 3.97
N ASP A 56 2.35 8.52 3.03
CA ASP A 56 1.60 8.93 1.83
C ASP A 56 1.20 7.73 0.95
N LEU A 57 2.05 6.69 0.88
CA LEU A 57 1.74 5.48 0.12
C LEU A 57 0.70 4.62 0.86
N LEU A 58 0.78 4.55 2.19
CA LEU A 58 -0.20 3.87 3.05
C LEU A 58 -1.56 4.55 2.99
N ASP A 59 -1.62 5.89 2.97
CA ASP A 59 -2.85 6.66 2.78
C ASP A 59 -3.48 6.35 1.41
N ARG A 60 -2.68 6.14 0.36
CA ARG A 60 -3.17 5.68 -0.95
C ARG A 60 -3.69 4.25 -0.89
N PHE A 61 -3.00 3.35 -0.19
CA PHE A 61 -3.42 1.96 -0.02
C PHE A 61 -4.74 1.85 0.75
N ASP A 62 -4.97 2.72 1.74
CA ASP A 62 -6.27 2.85 2.40
C ASP A 62 -7.40 3.16 1.40
N GLY A 63 -7.14 4.00 0.39
CA GLY A 63 -8.10 4.29 -0.68
C GLY A 63 -8.43 3.06 -1.53
N ILE A 64 -7.40 2.29 -1.93
CA ILE A 64 -7.57 1.04 -2.67
C ILE A 64 -8.38 0.02 -1.85
N LEU A 65 -8.07 -0.11 -0.55
CA LEU A 65 -8.81 -0.97 0.36
C LEU A 65 -10.27 -0.54 0.49
N ALA A 66 -10.53 0.76 0.65
CA ALA A 66 -11.89 1.28 0.76
C ALA A 66 -12.73 1.02 -0.50
N GLU A 67 -12.14 1.20 -1.69
CA GLU A 67 -12.79 0.88 -2.96
C GLU A 67 -13.08 -0.62 -3.10
N ALA A 68 -12.07 -1.46 -2.82
CA ALA A 68 -12.16 -2.90 -3.01
C ALA A 68 -13.10 -3.59 -2.02
N CYS A 69 -13.13 -3.12 -0.78
CA CYS A 69 -13.94 -3.69 0.32
C CYS A 69 -15.33 -3.03 0.46
N GLY A 70 -15.73 -2.16 -0.46
CA GLY A 70 -17.10 -1.65 -0.51
C GLY A 70 -18.13 -2.76 -0.69
N THR A 71 -19.36 -2.54 -0.25
CA THR A 71 -20.49 -3.43 -0.53
C THR A 71 -21.07 -3.11 -1.91
N VAL A 72 -21.40 -4.15 -2.68
CA VAL A 72 -21.99 -3.98 -4.03
C VAL A 72 -23.44 -3.50 -3.96
N GLU A 73 -24.20 -4.10 -3.05
CA GLU A 73 -25.58 -3.75 -2.72
C GLU A 73 -25.76 -3.91 -1.21
N ALA A 74 -26.70 -3.16 -0.61
CA ALA A 74 -26.89 -3.12 0.84
C ALA A 74 -27.18 -4.51 1.47
N THR A 75 -27.70 -5.46 0.69
CA THR A 75 -28.05 -6.82 1.14
C THR A 75 -27.11 -7.90 0.63
N SER A 76 -26.07 -7.53 -0.13
CA SER A 76 -25.13 -8.48 -0.71
C SER A 76 -23.90 -8.64 0.18
N TRP A 77 -23.51 -9.89 0.41
CA TRP A 77 -22.24 -10.24 1.08
C TRP A 77 -21.03 -10.12 0.15
N LEU A 78 -21.26 -9.78 -1.12
CA LEU A 78 -20.21 -9.63 -2.11
C LEU A 78 -19.50 -8.28 -1.91
N LEU A 79 -18.17 -8.32 -1.86
CA LEU A 79 -17.34 -7.12 -1.92
C LEU A 79 -17.20 -6.64 -3.36
N VAL A 80 -16.97 -5.34 -3.55
CA VAL A 80 -16.75 -4.73 -4.88
C VAL A 80 -15.64 -5.47 -5.65
N CYS A 81 -14.53 -5.82 -5.00
CA CYS A 81 -13.45 -6.54 -5.68
C CYS A 81 -13.80 -7.95 -6.16
N ASP A 82 -14.83 -8.59 -5.59
CA ASP A 82 -15.24 -9.93 -5.95
C ASP A 82 -16.18 -9.97 -7.16
N GLN A 83 -16.63 -8.81 -7.66
CA GLN A 83 -17.37 -8.75 -8.91
C GLN A 83 -16.52 -9.24 -10.10
N PRO A 84 -17.11 -10.00 -11.05
CA PRO A 84 -16.38 -10.53 -12.20
C PRO A 84 -15.64 -9.48 -13.07
N GLY A 85 -16.15 -8.24 -13.09
CA GLY A 85 -15.53 -7.11 -13.81
C GLY A 85 -14.31 -6.50 -13.12
N ASN A 86 -14.12 -6.75 -11.82
CA ASN A 86 -13.14 -6.06 -10.98
C ASN A 86 -11.85 -6.87 -10.75
N LYS A 87 -11.50 -7.76 -11.69
CA LYS A 87 -10.27 -8.59 -11.60
C LYS A 87 -9.01 -7.76 -11.39
N GLN A 88 -8.92 -6.59 -12.02
CA GLN A 88 -7.76 -5.71 -11.88
C GLN A 88 -7.69 -5.09 -10.48
N LEU A 89 -8.82 -4.60 -9.95
CA LEU A 89 -8.91 -4.07 -8.59
C LEU A 89 -8.58 -5.15 -7.56
N LYS A 90 -9.09 -6.37 -7.73
CA LYS A 90 -8.75 -7.51 -6.87
C LYS A 90 -7.26 -7.84 -6.89
N ALA A 91 -6.62 -7.82 -8.05
CA ALA A 91 -5.19 -8.05 -8.16
C ALA A 91 -4.39 -6.94 -7.46
N LEU A 92 -4.79 -5.67 -7.63
CA LEU A 92 -4.17 -4.53 -6.97
C LEU A 92 -4.34 -4.59 -5.44
N LEU A 93 -5.52 -4.94 -4.95
CA LEU A 93 -5.79 -5.17 -3.54
C LEU A 93 -4.84 -6.23 -2.95
N LEU A 94 -4.75 -7.41 -3.59
CA LEU A 94 -3.89 -8.49 -3.10
C LEU A 94 -2.41 -8.11 -3.11
N SER A 95 -1.94 -7.45 -4.16
CA SER A 95 -0.56 -6.95 -4.23
C SER A 95 -0.28 -5.86 -3.20
N THR A 96 -1.26 -5.00 -2.93
CA THR A 96 -1.19 -4.00 -1.86
C THR A 96 -1.04 -4.69 -0.51
N LEU A 97 -1.95 -5.61 -0.16
CA LEU A 97 -1.90 -6.37 1.11
C LEU A 97 -0.57 -7.11 1.31
N ASN A 98 -0.07 -7.79 0.27
CA ASN A 98 1.22 -8.48 0.33
C ASN A 98 2.38 -7.52 0.57
N PHE A 99 2.40 -6.37 -0.11
CA PHE A 99 3.43 -5.37 0.10
C PHE A 99 3.35 -4.77 1.51
N THR A 100 2.16 -4.43 2.01
CA THR A 100 2.00 -3.87 3.35
C THR A 100 2.44 -4.86 4.43
N ALA A 101 2.17 -6.16 4.24
CA ALA A 101 2.65 -7.21 5.13
C ALA A 101 4.19 -7.24 5.20
N LEU A 102 4.86 -7.23 4.03
CA LEU A 102 6.33 -7.15 3.96
C LEU A 102 6.85 -5.87 4.62
N LEU A 103 6.24 -4.72 4.32
CA LEU A 103 6.65 -3.44 4.89
C LEU A 103 6.56 -3.45 6.42
N ILE A 104 5.47 -3.99 6.99
CA ILE A 104 5.28 -4.05 8.45
C ILE A 104 6.32 -4.99 9.08
N GLU A 105 6.55 -6.17 8.49
CA GLU A 105 7.51 -7.16 9.00
C GLU A 105 8.95 -6.61 9.07
N TYR A 106 9.32 -5.75 8.12
CA TYR A 106 10.67 -5.19 8.02
C TYR A 106 10.79 -3.72 8.46
N SER A 107 9.72 -3.17 9.03
CA SER A 107 9.76 -1.88 9.72
C SER A 107 10.31 -2.00 11.14
N PHE A 108 10.79 -0.90 11.71
CA PHE A 108 11.22 -0.81 13.11
C PHE A 108 10.55 0.38 13.80
#